data_AF-A0A2D5X3K5-F1
#
_entry.id   AF-A0A2D5X3K5-F1
#
_cell.length_a   1.000
_cell.length_b   1.000
_cell.length_c   1.000
_cell.angle_alpha   90.00
_cell.angle_beta   90.00
_cell.angle_gamma   90.00
#
_symmetry.space_group_name_H-M   'P 1'
#
loop_
_entity.id
_entity.type
_entity.pdbx_description
1 polymer ?
#
loop_
_entity_poly.entity_id
_entity_poly.type
_entity_poly.pdbx_seq_one_letter_code
_entity_poly.pdbx_strand_id
1 'polypeptide(L)'
;MSRNNLCVLCIAFLIGLSSLSALTQISEASKSRHTPSVSIQGFDFNPSINLTVHIGDSVTWTNNDGAAHTATSTSGPASFDSGTISSGATFNYTFTAAGTYDYQCDFHTSMTATLTVVEPDDNNPPVASNVALSPNPVLTNDVISVSATTSDADGDSVTLSYSWLINGNFISETGNTLSGTSWFDKSDQIQVEVTPNDGHINGNTTLSNTITISNTPPSISSVTISPLTLNNETVAFCTVSGWNDADGDSEGYQYAWRVDGVVLQDVAESSGPFNADEIVSCTATPNDGENSGQSLSSNNVTVVAADAPDADGDGVPDTTDSCSDTPTGETVDVDGCSPSQRDEDGDGVSDADDLCLGTPTATTVNSDGCGSSQLDSDGDGFHDGEDAFPNDENEHIDTDNDGIGDNADNDDDNDGWEDTAEIDCSTNSTDVNSAPLDTDSDGVCDITDDDDDNDGWNDTVEIDCSTNSTDTNSVPPDTDSDGICDILDDINDNLPPPGYEFGNNSEEPEPVICTTDMCWDGSNRDPADCSCPPEQSNGTPGFSSIMMFLAIAGALIHLKRKTLKI
;
A
#
# COMPACT_ATOMS: atom_id res chain seq x y z
N MET A 1 -36.05 44.14 38.76
CA MET A 1 -35.63 45.56 38.93
C MET A 1 -35.28 46.13 37.55
N SER A 2 -35.39 47.46 37.37
CA SER A 2 -35.01 48.34 36.22
C SER A 2 -34.43 47.70 34.92
N ARG A 3 -34.89 47.95 33.68
CA ARG A 3 -35.21 49.21 32.92
C ARG A 3 -34.07 50.25 32.84
N ASN A 4 -33.52 50.46 31.63
CA ASN A 4 -33.55 51.70 30.80
C ASN A 4 -32.73 51.46 29.50
N ASN A 5 -33.07 51.80 28.25
CA ASN A 5 -33.79 52.89 27.53
C ASN A 5 -32.99 54.16 27.18
N LEU A 6 -32.71 54.35 25.87
CA LEU A 6 -32.77 55.55 24.97
C LEU A 6 -31.72 55.37 23.82
N CYS A 7 -32.05 55.44 22.52
CA CYS A 7 -32.53 56.57 21.68
C CYS A 7 -31.44 57.67 21.51
N VAL A 8 -31.26 58.37 20.37
CA VAL A 8 -31.90 58.40 19.02
C VAL A 8 -31.02 59.32 18.12
N LEU A 9 -31.06 59.19 16.77
CA LEU A 9 -31.35 60.25 15.78
C LEU A 9 -30.70 60.00 14.39
N CYS A 10 -31.52 60.10 13.34
CA CYS A 10 -31.11 60.03 11.94
C CYS A 10 -30.69 61.41 11.39
N ILE A 11 -29.77 61.45 10.42
CA ILE A 11 -29.84 62.38 9.28
C ILE A 11 -29.43 61.61 8.01
N ALA A 12 -30.27 61.68 6.98
CA ALA A 12 -29.95 61.20 5.64
C ALA A 12 -29.40 62.35 4.79
N PHE A 13 -28.48 62.06 3.86
CA PHE A 13 -28.24 62.94 2.71
C PHE A 13 -28.04 62.13 1.43
N LEU A 14 -28.95 62.35 0.48
CA LEU A 14 -28.89 61.82 -0.88
C LEU A 14 -27.92 62.67 -1.71
N ILE A 15 -26.87 62.07 -2.26
CA ILE A 15 -26.28 62.50 -3.51
C ILE A 15 -25.98 61.24 -4.31
N GLY A 16 -26.81 60.93 -5.30
CA GLY A 16 -26.45 59.96 -6.33
C GLY A 16 -25.67 60.66 -7.44
N LEU A 17 -24.67 59.98 -7.99
CA LEU A 17 -24.23 60.17 -9.37
C LEU A 17 -23.44 58.93 -9.82
N SER A 18 -23.83 58.44 -10.98
CA SER A 18 -23.25 57.30 -11.70
C SER A 18 -21.76 57.44 -12.01
N SER A 19 -20.98 56.38 -11.80
CA SER A 19 -19.78 56.10 -12.59
C SER A 19 -19.49 54.60 -12.67
N LEU A 20 -19.39 54.14 -13.91
CA LEU A 20 -18.89 52.86 -14.44
C LEU A 20 -18.22 51.87 -13.49
N SER A 21 -18.56 50.60 -13.71
CA SER A 21 -17.71 49.44 -13.44
C SER A 21 -16.31 49.69 -14.02
N ALA A 22 -15.32 49.89 -13.16
CA ALA A 22 -13.93 49.72 -13.56
C ALA A 22 -13.63 48.22 -13.53
N LEU A 23 -13.71 47.56 -14.69
CA LEU A 23 -12.89 46.36 -14.87
C LEU A 23 -11.45 46.82 -14.70
N THR A 24 -10.81 46.38 -13.61
CA THR A 24 -9.36 46.37 -13.54
C THR A 24 -8.90 45.31 -14.55
N GLN A 25 -8.74 45.71 -15.81
CA GLN A 25 -7.92 44.94 -16.73
C GLN A 25 -6.55 44.87 -16.09
N ILE A 26 -6.21 43.70 -15.55
CA ILE A 26 -4.83 43.30 -15.39
C ILE A 26 -4.31 43.27 -16.82
N SER A 27 -3.64 44.35 -17.20
CA SER A 27 -2.77 44.38 -18.36
C SER A 27 -1.64 43.43 -18.02
N GLU A 28 -1.84 42.14 -18.24
CA GLU A 28 -0.73 41.24 -18.49
C GLU A 28 0.11 41.91 -19.57
N ALA A 29 1.34 42.25 -19.20
CA ALA A 29 2.33 42.61 -20.17
C ALA A 29 2.65 41.31 -20.91
N SER A 30 1.82 40.98 -21.92
CA SER A 30 2.08 39.93 -22.89
C SER A 30 3.52 40.10 -23.34
N LYS A 31 4.37 39.20 -22.87
CA LYS A 31 5.75 39.07 -23.27
C LYS A 31 5.68 38.76 -24.75
N SER A 32 5.86 39.80 -25.58
CA SER A 32 5.62 39.79 -27.03
C SER A 32 6.00 38.44 -27.63
N ARG A 33 5.02 37.54 -27.87
CA ARG A 33 5.28 36.24 -28.50
C ARG A 33 5.97 36.56 -29.81
N HIS A 34 7.20 36.06 -29.96
CA HIS A 34 7.97 36.25 -31.17
C HIS A 34 7.21 35.52 -32.26
N THR A 35 6.57 36.25 -33.19
CA THR A 35 5.80 35.61 -34.27
C THR A 35 6.77 34.78 -35.11
N PRO A 36 6.61 33.44 -35.17
CA PRO A 36 7.47 32.60 -35.99
C PRO A 36 7.44 33.11 -37.43
N SER A 37 8.62 33.32 -38.02
CA SER A 37 8.70 33.92 -39.35
C SER A 37 9.84 33.35 -40.17
N VAL A 38 9.59 33.22 -41.46
CA VAL A 38 10.52 32.67 -42.44
C VAL A 38 10.82 33.75 -43.47
N SER A 39 12.08 34.16 -43.58
CA SER A 39 12.54 35.07 -44.62
C SER A 39 12.92 34.27 -45.86
N ILE A 40 12.27 34.57 -46.99
CA ILE A 40 12.70 34.06 -48.30
C ILE A 40 13.72 35.06 -48.86
N GLN A 41 14.99 34.69 -48.90
CA GLN A 41 16.07 35.55 -49.38
C GLN A 41 17.24 34.74 -49.93
N GLY A 42 17.80 35.18 -51.07
CA GLY A 42 18.94 34.51 -51.70
C GLY A 42 18.57 33.21 -52.40
N PHE A 43 17.30 33.01 -52.77
CA PHE A 43 16.74 31.72 -53.18
C PHE A 43 16.89 30.64 -52.09
N ASP A 44 16.58 31.00 -50.84
CA ASP A 44 16.53 30.08 -49.70
C ASP A 44 15.42 30.49 -48.71
N PHE A 45 14.96 29.56 -47.87
CA PHE A 45 14.11 29.82 -46.71
C PHE A 45 15.01 29.99 -45.47
N ASN A 46 14.74 31.00 -44.63
CA ASN A 46 15.51 31.21 -43.41
C ASN A 46 14.59 31.48 -42.21
N PRO A 47 14.56 30.60 -41.20
CA PRO A 47 15.24 29.29 -41.15
C PRO A 47 14.67 28.29 -42.17
N SER A 48 15.52 27.39 -42.69
CA SER A 48 15.14 26.26 -43.54
C SER A 48 15.01 24.93 -42.79
N ILE A 49 15.49 24.88 -41.55
CA ILE A 49 15.54 23.70 -40.68
C ILE A 49 15.52 24.21 -39.23
N ASN A 50 15.02 23.39 -38.28
CA ASN A 50 14.93 23.69 -36.85
C ASN A 50 14.01 24.88 -36.50
N LEU A 51 12.94 25.08 -37.26
CA LEU A 51 11.83 25.92 -36.82
C LEU A 51 10.79 25.03 -36.12
N THR A 52 10.67 25.19 -34.81
CA THR A 52 9.63 24.53 -34.00
C THR A 52 8.56 25.55 -33.61
N VAL A 53 7.29 25.16 -33.73
CA VAL A 53 6.11 25.95 -33.32
C VAL A 53 5.09 25.04 -32.65
N HIS A 54 4.10 25.59 -31.94
CA HIS A 54 3.06 24.78 -31.29
C HIS A 54 1.77 24.78 -32.11
N ILE A 55 0.87 23.83 -31.84
CA ILE A 55 -0.50 23.90 -32.36
C ILE A 55 -1.13 25.27 -32.04
N GLY A 56 -1.76 25.88 -33.05
CA GLY A 56 -2.38 27.20 -32.97
C GLY A 56 -1.43 28.39 -33.23
N ASP A 57 -0.11 28.19 -33.25
CA ASP A 57 0.82 29.25 -33.69
C ASP A 57 0.67 29.51 -35.20
N SER A 58 1.00 30.74 -35.61
CA SER A 58 0.98 31.17 -37.01
C SER A 58 2.36 31.58 -37.50
N VAL A 59 2.81 30.96 -38.59
CA VAL A 59 4.09 31.25 -39.24
C VAL A 59 3.88 32.26 -40.36
N THR A 60 4.70 33.32 -40.40
CA THR A 60 4.68 34.31 -41.49
C THR A 60 5.90 34.19 -42.41
N TRP A 61 5.68 33.83 -43.68
CA TRP A 61 6.70 33.88 -44.73
C TRP A 61 6.77 35.28 -45.34
N THR A 62 7.97 35.81 -45.55
CA THR A 62 8.21 37.14 -46.16
C THR A 62 9.16 37.01 -47.35
N ASN A 63 8.72 37.43 -48.54
CA ASN A 63 9.59 37.42 -49.72
C ASN A 63 10.45 38.69 -49.81
N ASN A 64 11.74 38.55 -49.53
CA ASN A 64 12.75 39.62 -49.59
C ASN A 64 13.57 39.60 -50.89
N ASP A 65 13.36 38.62 -51.77
CA ASP A 65 13.99 38.54 -53.09
C ASP A 65 13.22 39.34 -54.16
N GLY A 66 13.89 39.59 -55.29
CA GLY A 66 13.28 40.22 -56.46
C GLY A 66 12.47 39.25 -57.34
N ALA A 67 12.64 37.94 -57.12
CA ALA A 67 11.85 36.90 -57.77
C ALA A 67 10.54 36.65 -56.99
N ALA A 68 9.59 35.94 -57.59
CA ALA A 68 8.40 35.46 -56.90
C ALA A 68 8.64 34.02 -56.40
N HIS A 69 8.08 33.69 -55.24
CA HIS A 69 8.26 32.40 -54.57
C HIS A 69 6.92 31.82 -54.11
N THR A 70 6.91 30.56 -53.70
CA THR A 70 5.83 29.94 -52.92
C THR A 70 6.43 29.31 -51.66
N ALA A 71 5.56 28.97 -50.70
CA ALA A 71 5.82 28.03 -49.63
C ALA A 71 4.65 27.02 -49.67
N THR A 72 4.94 25.82 -50.16
CA THR A 72 3.94 24.78 -50.47
C THR A 72 4.35 23.49 -49.77
N SER A 73 3.50 22.94 -48.90
CA SER A 73 3.77 21.69 -48.18
C SER A 73 3.97 20.51 -49.14
N THR A 74 5.05 19.76 -48.95
CA THR A 74 5.34 18.50 -49.65
C THR A 74 5.00 17.27 -48.81
N SER A 75 5.05 17.40 -47.49
CA SER A 75 4.70 16.34 -46.51
C SER A 75 4.00 16.96 -45.29
N GLY A 76 3.52 16.09 -44.39
CA GLY A 76 3.06 16.47 -43.05
C GLY A 76 1.56 16.30 -42.79
N PRO A 77 1.13 16.48 -41.52
CA PRO A 77 -0.24 16.21 -41.06
C PRO A 77 -1.35 16.98 -41.77
N ALA A 78 -1.04 18.17 -42.32
CA ALA A 78 -2.00 18.99 -43.06
C ALA A 78 -1.32 19.75 -44.22
N SER A 79 -2.00 19.83 -45.38
CA SER A 79 -1.45 20.55 -46.54
C SER A 79 -1.65 22.07 -46.47
N PHE A 80 -0.64 22.85 -46.85
CA PHE A 80 -0.74 24.29 -47.06
C PHE A 80 -0.07 24.74 -48.38
N ASP A 81 -0.60 25.81 -48.97
CA ASP A 81 -0.06 26.44 -50.19
C ASP A 81 -0.21 27.96 -50.03
N SER A 82 0.92 28.69 -50.12
CA SER A 82 0.92 30.16 -50.04
C SER A 82 0.37 30.86 -51.29
N GLY A 83 0.27 30.14 -52.41
CA GLY A 83 0.24 30.74 -53.74
C GLY A 83 1.49 31.59 -54.01
N THR A 84 1.41 32.47 -55.01
CA THR A 84 2.54 33.33 -55.40
C THR A 84 2.80 34.47 -54.41
N ILE A 85 3.84 34.33 -53.60
CA ILE A 85 4.39 35.41 -52.76
C ILE A 85 5.25 36.32 -53.65
N SER A 86 4.71 37.48 -54.03
CA SER A 86 5.44 38.51 -54.80
C SER A 86 6.54 39.18 -53.96
N SER A 87 7.53 39.79 -54.61
CA SER A 87 8.60 40.56 -53.93
C SER A 87 8.01 41.60 -52.96
N GLY A 88 8.44 41.55 -51.70
CA GLY A 88 7.97 42.40 -50.60
C GLY A 88 6.60 42.01 -50.03
N ALA A 89 5.98 40.91 -50.46
CA ALA A 89 4.73 40.40 -49.92
C ALA A 89 4.97 39.35 -48.82
N THR A 90 3.92 39.10 -48.03
CA THR A 90 3.93 38.08 -46.97
C THR A 90 2.78 37.07 -47.15
N PHE A 91 2.98 35.88 -46.61
CA PHE A 91 1.96 34.84 -46.42
C PHE A 91 1.96 34.43 -44.95
N ASN A 92 0.80 34.07 -44.40
CA ASN A 92 0.68 33.62 -43.01
C ASN A 92 -0.25 32.42 -42.93
N TYR A 93 0.17 31.37 -42.22
CA TYR A 93 -0.57 30.13 -42.04
C TYR A 93 -0.57 29.71 -40.57
N THR A 94 -1.68 29.14 -40.10
CA THR A 94 -1.86 28.69 -38.72
C THR A 94 -1.88 27.17 -38.70
N PHE A 95 -1.00 26.55 -37.91
CA PHE A 95 -0.91 25.09 -37.80
C PHE A 95 -1.91 24.56 -36.77
N THR A 96 -2.50 23.40 -37.03
CA THR A 96 -3.62 22.84 -36.24
C THR A 96 -3.49 21.36 -35.93
N ALA A 97 -2.33 20.75 -36.20
CA ALA A 97 -2.00 19.38 -35.90
C ALA A 97 -0.48 19.29 -35.65
N ALA A 98 -0.06 18.49 -34.67
CA ALA A 98 1.35 18.23 -34.39
C ALA A 98 1.94 17.26 -35.42
N GLY A 99 3.25 17.30 -35.58
CA GLY A 99 4.04 16.54 -36.54
C GLY A 99 4.94 17.42 -37.42
N THR A 100 5.74 16.78 -38.25
CA THR A 100 6.72 17.43 -39.13
C THR A 100 6.13 17.78 -40.49
N TYR A 101 6.42 18.99 -40.99
CA TYR A 101 5.95 19.53 -42.27
C TYR A 101 7.13 19.94 -43.13
N ASP A 102 7.43 19.18 -44.20
CA ASP A 102 8.33 19.65 -45.25
C ASP A 102 7.55 20.53 -46.25
N TYR A 103 8.21 21.56 -46.76
CA TYR A 103 7.66 22.45 -47.77
C TYR A 103 8.72 22.99 -48.72
N GLN A 104 8.29 23.40 -49.93
CA GLN A 104 9.17 23.86 -50.99
C GLN A 104 8.65 25.14 -51.69
N CYS A 105 9.48 25.71 -52.57
CA CYS A 105 9.05 26.72 -53.55
C CYS A 105 8.85 26.10 -54.94
N ASP A 106 7.63 26.10 -55.46
CA ASP A 106 7.28 25.43 -56.73
C ASP A 106 7.90 26.08 -57.98
N PHE A 107 8.31 27.35 -57.90
CA PHE A 107 9.07 28.01 -58.96
C PHE A 107 10.57 27.66 -58.95
N HIS A 108 11.08 27.19 -57.81
CA HIS A 108 12.50 27.04 -57.53
C HIS A 108 12.68 25.80 -56.64
N THR A 109 12.50 24.60 -57.22
CA THR A 109 12.38 23.33 -56.48
C THR A 109 13.65 22.88 -55.74
N SER A 110 14.72 23.68 -55.77
CA SER A 110 15.90 23.52 -54.90
C SER A 110 15.76 24.24 -53.54
N MET A 111 14.67 24.98 -53.34
CA MET A 111 14.33 25.62 -52.08
C MET A 111 13.37 24.72 -51.33
N THR A 112 13.87 24.07 -50.29
CA THR A 112 13.13 23.16 -49.41
C THR A 112 13.39 23.55 -47.97
N ALA A 113 12.41 23.34 -47.10
CA ALA A 113 12.54 23.59 -45.68
C ALA A 113 11.60 22.71 -44.86
N THR A 114 11.96 22.49 -43.59
CA THR A 114 11.22 21.65 -42.65
C THR A 114 10.81 22.46 -41.43
N LEU A 115 9.57 22.25 -40.98
CA LEU A 115 8.96 22.84 -39.80
C LEU A 115 8.43 21.72 -38.90
N THR A 116 8.76 21.75 -37.61
CA THR A 116 8.16 20.84 -36.62
C THR A 116 7.04 21.56 -35.89
N VAL A 117 5.84 20.99 -35.86
CA VAL A 117 4.75 21.44 -34.99
C VAL A 117 4.67 20.47 -33.82
N VAL A 118 4.83 20.96 -32.60
CA VAL A 118 4.64 20.16 -31.38
C VAL A 118 3.26 20.43 -30.79
N GLU A 119 2.77 19.50 -29.97
CA GLU A 119 1.71 19.80 -29.02
C GLU A 119 2.17 20.93 -28.07
N PRO A 120 1.26 21.70 -27.46
CA PRO A 120 1.64 22.72 -26.49
C PRO A 120 2.21 22.05 -25.22
N ASP A 121 3.48 22.34 -24.91
CA ASP A 121 4.10 22.05 -23.59
C ASP A 121 3.46 22.91 -22.48
N ASP A 122 2.18 22.66 -22.18
CA ASP A 122 1.39 23.40 -21.19
C ASP A 122 0.71 22.47 -20.18
N ASN A 123 1.18 21.21 -20.01
CA ASN A 123 0.70 20.38 -18.90
C ASN A 123 1.09 21.01 -17.56
N ASN A 124 0.11 21.44 -16.77
CA ASN A 124 0.28 22.19 -15.53
C ASN A 124 0.28 21.20 -14.34
N PRO A 125 1.30 21.21 -13.44
CA PRO A 125 1.34 20.23 -12.36
C PRO A 125 0.10 20.26 -11.46
N PRO A 126 -0.46 19.09 -11.08
CA PRO A 126 -1.69 19.00 -10.31
C PRO A 126 -1.51 19.52 -8.88
N VAL A 127 -2.61 19.84 -8.21
CA VAL A 127 -2.58 20.41 -6.84
C VAL A 127 -3.42 19.59 -5.88
N ALA A 128 -2.78 19.11 -4.81
CA ALA A 128 -3.45 18.57 -3.63
C ALA A 128 -3.73 19.69 -2.61
N SER A 129 -4.89 19.64 -1.96
CA SER A 129 -5.29 20.65 -0.98
C SER A 129 -6.16 20.04 0.12
N ASN A 130 -6.36 20.77 1.22
CA ASN A 130 -7.15 20.32 2.38
C ASN A 130 -6.72 18.96 2.98
N VAL A 131 -5.43 18.60 2.88
CA VAL A 131 -4.88 17.36 3.43
C VAL A 131 -5.18 17.27 4.93
N ALA A 132 -6.02 16.31 5.31
CA ALA A 132 -6.52 16.12 6.65
C ALA A 132 -6.49 14.64 7.05
N LEU A 133 -6.02 14.41 8.27
CA LEU A 133 -6.00 13.11 8.94
C LEU A 133 -7.27 12.92 9.78
N SER A 134 -7.80 11.71 9.80
CA SER A 134 -8.98 11.31 10.57
C SER A 134 -8.78 9.89 11.13
N PRO A 135 -9.24 9.54 12.35
CA PRO A 135 -10.03 10.36 13.29
C PRO A 135 -9.22 11.49 13.95
N ASN A 136 -9.86 12.27 14.84
CA ASN A 136 -9.20 13.22 15.74
C ASN A 136 -10.13 13.49 16.95
N PRO A 137 -9.76 13.11 18.19
CA PRO A 137 -8.49 12.47 18.59
C PRO A 137 -8.30 11.09 17.95
N VAL A 138 -7.05 10.63 17.96
CA VAL A 138 -6.63 9.28 17.54
C VAL A 138 -6.06 8.57 18.76
N LEU A 139 -6.43 7.32 18.93
CA LEU A 139 -5.93 6.41 19.96
C LEU A 139 -4.87 5.46 19.37
N THR A 140 -4.11 4.81 20.24
CA THR A 140 -2.92 4.01 19.90
C THR A 140 -3.25 2.80 19.00
N ASN A 141 -4.47 2.27 19.07
CA ASN A 141 -4.96 1.19 18.22
C ASN A 141 -5.87 1.64 17.05
N ASP A 142 -6.07 2.96 16.85
CA ASP A 142 -6.87 3.46 15.73
C ASP A 142 -6.11 3.34 14.41
N VAL A 143 -6.85 3.25 13.29
CA VAL A 143 -6.30 3.46 11.94
C VAL A 143 -6.56 4.90 11.52
N ILE A 144 -5.51 5.63 11.15
CA ILE A 144 -5.64 6.96 10.55
C ILE A 144 -5.88 6.79 9.05
N SER A 145 -6.81 7.56 8.48
CA SER A 145 -7.00 7.71 7.04
C SER A 145 -6.71 9.14 6.58
N VAL A 146 -6.12 9.27 5.38
CA VAL A 146 -5.87 10.56 4.73
C VAL A 146 -7.06 10.95 3.87
N SER A 147 -7.43 12.23 3.92
CA SER A 147 -8.36 12.84 2.96
C SER A 147 -7.72 14.09 2.36
N ALA A 148 -7.88 14.28 1.06
CA ALA A 148 -7.38 15.44 0.31
C ALA A 148 -8.35 15.77 -0.83
N THR A 149 -8.32 17.02 -1.29
CA THR A 149 -9.02 17.47 -2.50
C THR A 149 -8.00 17.82 -3.57
N THR A 150 -8.04 17.09 -4.69
CA THR A 150 -7.21 17.34 -5.87
C THR A 150 -7.89 18.32 -6.82
N SER A 151 -7.07 19.05 -7.57
CA SER A 151 -7.50 19.83 -8.73
C SER A 151 -6.37 19.90 -9.72
N ASP A 152 -6.70 19.67 -10.98
CA ASP A 152 -5.81 19.86 -12.11
C ASP A 152 -6.30 21.04 -12.99
N ALA A 153 -5.40 21.69 -13.72
CA ALA A 153 -5.73 22.85 -14.54
C ALA A 153 -6.15 22.50 -15.98
N ASP A 154 -5.61 21.42 -16.51
CA ASP A 154 -5.85 20.90 -17.87
C ASP A 154 -7.02 19.91 -17.88
N GLY A 155 -7.26 19.26 -16.73
CA GLY A 155 -8.43 18.45 -16.42
C GLY A 155 -8.12 16.97 -16.22
N ASP A 156 -6.84 16.63 -16.05
CA ASP A 156 -6.37 15.25 -16.00
C ASP A 156 -6.67 14.54 -14.68
N SER A 157 -6.59 13.21 -14.71
CA SER A 157 -6.87 12.35 -13.57
C SER A 157 -5.69 12.36 -12.58
N VAL A 158 -5.95 12.85 -11.36
CA VAL A 158 -4.90 12.99 -10.34
C VAL A 158 -4.85 11.78 -9.40
N THR A 159 -3.71 11.09 -9.39
CA THR A 159 -3.32 10.10 -8.37
C THR A 159 -2.60 10.78 -7.20
N LEU A 160 -2.50 10.10 -6.05
CA LEU A 160 -1.85 10.62 -4.83
C LEU A 160 -0.88 9.59 -4.28
N SER A 161 0.35 10.00 -4.00
CA SER A 161 1.30 9.25 -3.18
C SER A 161 1.44 9.86 -1.79
N TYR A 162 1.74 9.01 -0.80
CA TYR A 162 1.80 9.37 0.62
C TYR A 162 3.18 9.06 1.19
N SER A 163 3.63 9.89 2.13
CA SER A 163 4.84 9.62 2.92
C SER A 163 4.59 10.04 4.36
N TRP A 164 4.53 9.06 5.26
CA TRP A 164 4.16 9.27 6.65
C TRP A 164 5.35 9.70 7.51
N LEU A 165 5.09 10.58 8.49
CA LEU A 165 6.06 11.07 9.44
C LEU A 165 5.59 10.82 10.87
N ILE A 166 6.45 10.19 11.68
CA ILE A 166 6.25 9.97 13.11
C ILE A 166 7.33 10.74 13.87
N ASN A 167 6.91 11.67 14.73
CA ASN A 167 7.77 12.60 15.46
C ASN A 167 8.74 13.39 14.54
N GLY A 168 8.32 13.65 13.29
CA GLY A 168 9.10 14.34 12.27
C GLY A 168 10.12 13.47 11.51
N ASN A 169 10.09 12.14 11.66
CA ASN A 169 10.92 11.21 10.90
C ASN A 169 10.05 10.41 9.93
N PHE A 170 10.50 10.23 8.69
CA PHE A 170 9.80 9.39 7.72
C PHE A 170 9.84 7.90 8.11
N ILE A 171 8.76 7.20 7.81
CA ILE A 171 8.64 5.73 7.89
C ILE A 171 8.48 5.13 6.49
N SER A 172 8.47 3.80 6.39
CA SER A 172 8.35 3.07 5.12
C SER A 172 6.91 2.89 4.62
N GLU A 173 5.90 3.31 5.39
CA GLU A 173 4.50 3.25 4.96
C GLU A 173 4.20 4.30 3.87
N THR A 174 3.48 3.89 2.83
CA THR A 174 3.15 4.69 1.64
C THR A 174 1.65 4.67 1.29
N GLY A 175 0.84 3.87 1.99
CA GLY A 175 -0.61 3.82 1.81
C GLY A 175 -1.35 5.08 2.25
N ASN A 176 -2.61 5.21 1.85
CA ASN A 176 -3.51 6.30 2.27
C ASN A 176 -4.06 6.14 3.70
N THR A 177 -3.65 5.09 4.41
CA THR A 177 -3.95 4.80 5.82
C THR A 177 -2.69 4.43 6.59
N LEU A 178 -2.71 4.62 7.91
CA LEU A 178 -1.63 4.21 8.82
C LEU A 178 -2.25 3.53 10.06
N SER A 179 -1.94 2.25 10.28
CA SER A 179 -2.46 1.49 11.42
C SER A 179 -1.65 1.74 12.70
N GLY A 180 -2.32 2.11 13.78
CA GLY A 180 -1.67 2.37 15.05
C GLY A 180 -1.03 1.16 15.71
N THR A 181 -1.61 -0.03 15.52
CA THR A 181 -1.10 -1.31 16.06
C THR A 181 0.34 -1.63 15.67
N SER A 182 0.85 -1.02 14.60
CA SER A 182 2.20 -1.24 14.08
C SER A 182 3.14 -0.05 14.30
N TRP A 183 2.60 1.14 14.62
CA TRP A 183 3.31 2.41 14.42
C TRP A 183 3.12 3.46 15.52
N PHE A 184 2.10 3.38 16.38
CA PHE A 184 1.79 4.44 17.34
C PHE A 184 2.27 4.09 18.75
N ASP A 185 3.06 4.98 19.36
CA ASP A 185 3.19 5.09 20.80
C ASP A 185 2.37 6.30 21.32
N LYS A 186 1.94 6.23 22.59
CA LYS A 186 1.30 7.35 23.31
C LYS A 186 2.11 8.65 23.18
N SER A 187 1.45 9.73 22.79
CA SER A 187 2.02 11.07 22.53
C SER A 187 2.79 11.24 21.21
N ASP A 188 2.84 10.24 20.33
CA ASP A 188 3.45 10.39 19.02
C ASP A 188 2.79 11.48 18.18
N GLN A 189 3.61 12.18 17.39
CA GLN A 189 3.18 13.25 16.50
C GLN A 189 3.16 12.75 15.05
N ILE A 190 1.95 12.52 14.52
CA ILE A 190 1.74 11.98 13.16
C ILE A 190 1.46 13.10 12.17
N GLN A 191 2.14 13.05 11.02
CA GLN A 191 1.85 13.84 9.82
C GLN A 191 1.98 12.97 8.57
N VAL A 192 1.42 13.44 7.45
CA VAL A 192 1.63 12.84 6.12
C VAL A 192 1.97 13.93 5.11
N GLU A 193 2.95 13.64 4.25
CA GLU A 193 3.19 14.38 3.02
C GLU A 193 2.41 13.72 1.88
N VAL A 194 1.65 14.51 1.13
CA VAL A 194 0.84 14.05 0.00
C VAL A 194 1.32 14.71 -1.28
N THR A 195 1.73 13.92 -2.27
CA THR A 195 2.18 14.42 -3.57
C THR A 195 1.19 13.98 -4.66
N PRO A 196 0.56 14.93 -5.39
CA PRO A 196 -0.31 14.60 -6.51
C PRO A 196 0.50 14.36 -7.79
N ASN A 197 -0.01 13.49 -8.66
CA ASN A 197 0.55 13.19 -9.98
C ASN A 197 -0.60 13.04 -11.01
N ASP A 198 -0.39 13.45 -12.25
CA ASP A 198 -1.38 13.50 -13.34
C ASP A 198 -1.13 12.45 -14.45
N GLY A 199 -0.24 11.49 -14.20
CA GLY A 199 0.30 10.54 -15.19
C GLY A 199 1.58 11.01 -15.88
N HIS A 200 1.93 12.29 -15.79
CA HIS A 200 3.07 12.88 -16.51
C HIS A 200 4.07 13.57 -15.57
N ILE A 201 3.59 14.39 -14.63
CA ILE A 201 4.40 15.21 -13.73
C ILE A 201 3.86 15.25 -12.30
N ASN A 202 4.77 15.37 -11.34
CA ASN A 202 4.43 15.56 -9.94
C ASN A 202 4.11 17.02 -9.63
N GLY A 203 2.99 17.24 -8.94
CA GLY A 203 2.68 18.52 -8.31
C GLY A 203 3.45 18.75 -7.00
N ASN A 204 3.21 19.91 -6.38
CA ASN A 204 3.86 20.23 -5.11
C ASN A 204 3.29 19.39 -3.96
N THR A 205 4.18 18.72 -3.24
CA THR A 205 3.88 18.01 -1.99
C THR A 205 3.22 18.91 -0.95
N THR A 206 2.14 18.43 -0.35
CA THR A 206 1.39 19.13 0.70
C THR A 206 1.42 18.35 2.01
N LEU A 207 1.97 18.96 3.06
CA LEU A 207 2.07 18.38 4.40
C LEU A 207 0.76 18.59 5.19
N SER A 208 0.30 17.55 5.87
CA SER A 208 -0.88 17.59 6.75
C SER A 208 -0.66 18.42 8.02
N ASN A 209 -1.76 18.75 8.71
CA ASN A 209 -1.69 19.11 10.13
C ASN A 209 -1.16 17.93 10.96
N THR A 210 -0.48 18.24 12.07
CA THR A 210 -0.06 17.25 13.07
C THR A 210 -1.24 16.76 13.91
N ILE A 211 -1.38 15.45 14.04
CA ILE A 211 -2.20 14.81 15.08
C ILE A 211 -1.26 14.28 16.18
N THR A 212 -1.73 14.27 17.43
CA THR A 212 -1.01 13.63 18.53
C THR A 212 -1.80 12.43 19.04
N ILE A 213 -1.16 11.26 19.10
CA ILE A 213 -1.74 10.03 19.62
C ILE A 213 -2.09 10.23 21.09
N SER A 214 -3.36 10.00 21.41
CA SER A 214 -3.95 10.18 22.73
C SER A 214 -4.05 8.84 23.46
N ASN A 215 -4.06 8.91 24.79
CA ASN A 215 -4.16 7.74 25.66
C ASN A 215 -5.41 6.89 25.38
N THR A 216 -5.20 5.60 25.15
CA THR A 216 -6.21 4.58 24.88
C THR A 216 -6.72 4.02 26.20
N PRO A 217 -8.03 4.09 26.51
CA PRO A 217 -8.54 3.54 27.76
C PRO A 217 -8.30 2.02 27.87
N PRO A 218 -7.88 1.51 29.05
CA PRO A 218 -7.61 0.08 29.25
C PRO A 218 -8.87 -0.78 29.14
N SER A 219 -8.66 -2.08 28.99
CA SER A 219 -9.70 -3.10 28.85
C SER A 219 -9.49 -4.26 29.83
N ILE A 220 -10.58 -4.96 30.16
CA ILE A 220 -10.60 -6.17 30.99
C ILE A 220 -11.51 -7.21 30.33
N SER A 221 -11.19 -8.50 30.49
CA SER A 221 -11.98 -9.59 29.91
C SER A 221 -13.14 -10.02 30.81
N SER A 222 -12.94 -10.10 32.13
CA SER A 222 -14.02 -10.48 33.05
C SER A 222 -13.88 -9.94 34.47
N VAL A 223 -15.01 -9.99 35.19
CA VAL A 223 -15.11 -9.68 36.62
C VAL A 223 -15.89 -10.81 37.28
N THR A 224 -15.33 -11.40 38.33
CA THR A 224 -15.96 -12.50 39.08
C THR A 224 -16.03 -12.18 40.56
N ILE A 225 -16.94 -12.85 41.26
CA ILE A 225 -17.15 -12.74 42.70
C ILE A 225 -16.75 -14.07 43.35
N SER A 226 -16.01 -14.02 44.46
CA SER A 226 -15.47 -15.21 45.14
C SER A 226 -15.61 -15.07 46.67
N PRO A 227 -15.95 -16.14 47.41
CA PRO A 227 -16.35 -17.47 46.92
C PRO A 227 -17.68 -17.43 46.14
N LEU A 228 -17.92 -18.45 45.30
CA LEU A 228 -19.14 -18.56 44.49
C LEU A 228 -20.41 -18.63 45.35
N THR A 229 -20.31 -19.26 46.53
CA THR A 229 -21.38 -19.26 47.53
C THR A 229 -21.05 -18.31 48.68
N LEU A 230 -21.89 -17.29 48.84
CA LEU A 230 -21.78 -16.33 49.93
C LEU A 230 -22.77 -16.68 51.03
N ASN A 231 -22.30 -16.74 52.28
CA ASN A 231 -23.16 -16.80 53.44
C ASN A 231 -22.98 -15.55 54.32
N ASN A 232 -23.84 -15.39 55.32
CA ASN A 232 -23.85 -14.24 56.23
C ASN A 232 -22.63 -14.12 57.19
N GLU A 233 -21.60 -14.95 57.03
CA GLU A 233 -20.28 -14.82 57.66
C GLU A 233 -19.13 -14.65 56.64
N THR A 234 -19.39 -14.84 55.34
CA THR A 234 -18.38 -14.69 54.26
C THR A 234 -18.03 -13.23 53.96
N VAL A 235 -16.77 -13.00 53.60
CA VAL A 235 -16.32 -11.77 52.92
C VAL A 235 -16.15 -12.12 51.46
N ALA A 236 -16.82 -11.38 50.57
CA ALA A 236 -16.72 -11.55 49.13
C ALA A 236 -15.52 -10.76 48.59
N PHE A 237 -14.89 -11.28 47.54
CA PHE A 237 -13.80 -10.66 46.79
C PHE A 237 -14.25 -10.46 45.34
N CYS A 238 -13.97 -9.29 44.78
CA CYS A 238 -14.18 -8.96 43.38
C CYS A 238 -12.87 -9.16 42.63
N THR A 239 -12.80 -10.20 41.81
CA THR A 239 -11.59 -10.56 41.04
C THR A 239 -11.75 -10.09 39.60
N VAL A 240 -10.68 -9.53 39.03
CA VAL A 240 -10.64 -9.07 37.64
C VAL A 240 -9.62 -9.91 36.86
N SER A 241 -9.86 -10.14 35.57
CA SER A 241 -8.91 -10.82 34.70
C SER A 241 -8.84 -10.19 33.30
N GLY A 242 -7.75 -10.48 32.59
CA GLY A 242 -7.54 -10.03 31.21
C GLY A 242 -7.30 -8.53 31.08
N TRP A 243 -6.51 -7.94 31.99
CA TRP A 243 -6.01 -6.57 31.79
C TRP A 243 -5.28 -6.47 30.45
N ASN A 244 -5.71 -5.54 29.61
CA ASN A 244 -5.04 -5.20 28.37
C ASN A 244 -5.08 -3.68 28.16
N ASP A 245 -3.93 -3.10 27.88
CA ASP A 245 -3.70 -1.67 27.74
C ASP A 245 -2.74 -1.46 26.56
N ALA A 246 -3.12 -0.59 25.62
CA ALA A 246 -2.38 -0.38 24.37
C ALA A 246 -1.12 0.48 24.58
N ASP A 247 -1.09 1.29 25.64
CA ASP A 247 -0.04 2.26 25.92
C ASP A 247 1.03 1.74 26.88
N GLY A 248 0.86 0.48 27.35
CA GLY A 248 1.75 -0.15 28.31
C GLY A 248 1.63 0.41 29.72
N ASP A 249 0.52 1.08 30.03
CA ASP A 249 0.28 1.68 31.34
C ASP A 249 -0.04 0.63 32.42
N SER A 250 0.05 1.05 33.68
CA SER A 250 0.01 0.13 34.83
C SER A 250 -1.42 -0.27 35.22
N GLU A 251 -1.59 -1.56 35.49
CA GLU A 251 -2.83 -2.16 35.99
C GLU A 251 -3.44 -1.42 37.20
N GLY A 252 -4.72 -1.04 37.08
CA GLY A 252 -5.45 -0.30 38.11
C GLY A 252 -6.97 -0.43 38.00
N TYR A 253 -7.67 -0.50 39.13
CA TYR A 253 -9.11 -0.77 39.17
C TYR A 253 -9.89 0.15 40.11
N GLN A 254 -11.11 0.46 39.73
CA GLN A 254 -12.12 1.08 40.58
C GLN A 254 -13.29 0.10 40.77
N TYR A 255 -13.50 -0.35 42.00
CA TYR A 255 -14.58 -1.28 42.35
C TYR A 255 -15.84 -0.53 42.82
N ALA A 256 -17.01 -1.13 42.60
CA ALA A 256 -18.24 -0.77 43.28
C ALA A 256 -19.10 -2.01 43.54
N TRP A 257 -19.61 -2.13 44.76
CA TRP A 257 -20.47 -3.25 45.18
C TRP A 257 -21.95 -2.91 45.07
N ARG A 258 -22.78 -3.91 44.79
CA ARG A 258 -24.24 -3.81 44.68
C ARG A 258 -24.90 -4.83 45.61
N VAL A 259 -25.94 -4.39 46.30
CA VAL A 259 -26.81 -5.21 47.15
C VAL A 259 -28.25 -4.91 46.77
N ASP A 260 -29.01 -5.92 46.36
CA ASP A 260 -30.36 -5.81 45.80
C ASP A 260 -30.45 -4.77 44.65
N GLY A 261 -29.40 -4.71 43.84
CA GLY A 261 -29.21 -3.75 42.75
C GLY A 261 -28.78 -2.34 43.19
N VAL A 262 -28.77 -2.03 44.49
CA VAL A 262 -28.37 -0.73 45.05
C VAL A 262 -26.85 -0.67 45.21
N VAL A 263 -26.22 0.35 44.62
CA VAL A 263 -24.77 0.59 44.74
C VAL A 263 -24.41 1.03 46.14
N LEU A 264 -23.45 0.33 46.76
CA LEU A 264 -22.81 0.69 48.02
C LEU A 264 -21.75 1.78 47.79
N GLN A 265 -21.38 2.51 48.84
CA GLN A 265 -20.19 3.40 48.82
C GLN A 265 -18.88 2.62 49.08
N ASP A 266 -18.94 1.29 49.05
CA ASP A 266 -17.75 0.45 49.18
C ASP A 266 -17.07 0.31 47.82
N VAL A 267 -15.77 0.60 47.82
CA VAL A 267 -14.88 0.64 46.65
C VAL A 267 -13.64 -0.25 46.86
N ALA A 268 -13.63 -1.06 47.92
CA ALA A 268 -12.59 -2.04 48.15
C ALA A 268 -12.75 -3.27 47.22
N GLU A 269 -11.65 -3.97 46.98
CA GLU A 269 -11.61 -5.27 46.29
C GLU A 269 -12.41 -6.37 47.02
N SER A 270 -12.78 -6.15 48.28
CA SER A 270 -13.57 -7.09 49.09
C SER A 270 -14.62 -6.36 49.93
N SER A 271 -15.76 -7.00 50.15
CA SER A 271 -16.88 -6.43 50.90
C SER A 271 -17.72 -7.50 51.62
N GLY A 272 -18.67 -7.06 52.44
CA GLY A 272 -19.47 -7.90 53.34
C GLY A 272 -18.91 -7.99 54.77
N PRO A 273 -19.41 -8.94 55.59
CA PRO A 273 -20.46 -9.89 55.27
C PRO A 273 -21.82 -9.24 55.01
N PHE A 274 -22.62 -9.92 54.21
CA PHE A 274 -23.96 -9.51 53.77
C PHE A 274 -25.04 -10.23 54.59
N ASN A 275 -26.30 -9.77 54.53
CA ASN A 275 -27.40 -10.47 55.17
C ASN A 275 -27.90 -11.62 54.28
N ALA A 276 -28.45 -12.67 54.90
CA ALA A 276 -29.11 -13.72 54.12
C ALA A 276 -30.30 -13.16 53.32
N ASP A 277 -30.59 -13.77 52.18
CA ASP A 277 -31.56 -13.36 51.15
C ASP A 277 -31.18 -12.08 50.36
N GLU A 278 -30.03 -11.44 50.62
CA GLU A 278 -29.53 -10.32 49.80
C GLU A 278 -28.90 -10.82 48.48
N ILE A 279 -29.12 -10.09 47.38
CA ILE A 279 -28.50 -10.36 46.07
C ILE A 279 -27.29 -9.44 45.87
N VAL A 280 -26.10 -10.03 45.78
CA VAL A 280 -24.82 -9.32 45.73
C VAL A 280 -24.16 -9.45 44.36
N SER A 281 -23.63 -8.35 43.83
CA SER A 281 -22.70 -8.35 42.71
C SER A 281 -21.66 -7.23 42.85
N CYS A 282 -20.53 -7.35 42.17
CA CYS A 282 -19.52 -6.30 42.10
C CYS A 282 -19.30 -5.84 40.66
N THR A 283 -18.83 -4.61 40.50
CA THR A 283 -18.42 -4.07 39.20
C THR A 283 -17.01 -3.54 39.31
N ALA A 284 -16.14 -3.85 38.34
CA ALA A 284 -14.82 -3.25 38.23
C ALA A 284 -14.79 -2.33 37.01
N THR A 285 -14.03 -1.24 37.11
CA THR A 285 -13.69 -0.35 35.99
C THR A 285 -12.17 -0.29 35.89
N PRO A 286 -11.54 -0.69 34.77
CA PRO A 286 -10.10 -0.55 34.62
C PRO A 286 -9.73 0.92 34.44
N ASN A 287 -8.59 1.32 35.00
CA ASN A 287 -8.11 2.69 34.99
C ASN A 287 -6.57 2.72 35.13
N ASP A 288 -5.92 3.17 34.06
CA ASP A 288 -4.47 3.38 33.89
C ASP A 288 -3.90 4.53 34.76
N GLY A 289 -4.76 5.46 35.21
CA GLY A 289 -4.43 6.69 35.94
C GLY A 289 -4.79 7.99 35.20
N GLU A 290 -5.08 7.91 33.90
CA GLU A 290 -5.54 9.00 33.03
C GLU A 290 -6.99 8.80 32.55
N ASN A 291 -7.31 7.62 32.01
CA ASN A 291 -8.59 7.25 31.42
C ASN A 291 -9.19 6.00 32.09
N SER A 292 -10.52 5.95 32.15
CA SER A 292 -11.26 4.77 32.61
C SER A 292 -11.82 4.03 31.40
N GLY A 293 -11.58 2.72 31.35
CA GLY A 293 -12.15 1.83 30.35
C GLY A 293 -13.60 1.48 30.62
N GLN A 294 -14.11 0.49 29.89
CA GLN A 294 -15.45 -0.03 30.09
C GLN A 294 -15.56 -0.80 31.40
N SER A 295 -16.58 -0.51 32.21
CA SER A 295 -16.86 -1.28 33.42
C SER A 295 -17.57 -2.58 33.10
N LEU A 296 -17.10 -3.68 33.70
CA LEU A 296 -17.75 -4.98 33.69
C LEU A 296 -18.33 -5.31 35.08
N SER A 297 -19.33 -6.20 35.10
CA SER A 297 -20.03 -6.64 36.31
C SER A 297 -19.87 -8.15 36.50
N SER A 298 -19.78 -8.60 37.76
CA SER A 298 -19.89 -10.01 38.10
C SER A 298 -21.33 -10.52 37.91
N ASN A 299 -21.48 -11.84 37.89
CA ASN A 299 -22.76 -12.49 38.17
C ASN A 299 -23.32 -12.05 39.52
N ASN A 300 -24.64 -12.17 39.67
CA ASN A 300 -25.34 -11.95 40.94
C ASN A 300 -25.29 -13.25 41.77
N VAL A 301 -24.88 -13.15 43.04
CA VAL A 301 -24.90 -14.26 44.01
C VAL A 301 -25.92 -13.96 45.08
N THR A 302 -26.78 -14.93 45.40
CA THR A 302 -27.73 -14.82 46.52
C THR A 302 -27.04 -15.27 47.81
N VAL A 303 -27.11 -14.45 48.85
CA VAL A 303 -26.46 -14.73 50.13
C VAL A 303 -27.31 -15.71 50.94
N VAL A 304 -26.74 -16.87 51.27
CA VAL A 304 -27.43 -17.92 52.03
C VAL A 304 -27.19 -17.81 53.54
N ALA A 305 -27.96 -18.56 54.33
CA ALA A 305 -27.68 -18.72 55.75
C ALA A 305 -26.48 -19.67 55.95
N ALA A 306 -25.58 -19.38 56.89
CA ALA A 306 -24.41 -20.24 57.17
C ALA A 306 -24.74 -21.68 57.60
N ASP A 307 -25.97 -21.95 58.08
CA ASP A 307 -26.48 -23.28 58.47
C ASP A 307 -27.45 -23.87 57.42
N ALA A 308 -27.39 -23.44 56.15
CA ALA A 308 -28.29 -23.94 55.10
C ALA A 308 -28.03 -25.43 54.78
N PRO A 309 -29.08 -26.25 54.49
CA PRO A 309 -28.90 -27.63 54.03
C PRO A 309 -28.24 -27.70 52.65
N ASP A 310 -27.38 -28.68 52.50
CA ASP A 310 -26.60 -29.03 51.30
C ASP A 310 -26.58 -30.58 51.28
N ALA A 311 -27.19 -31.18 50.25
CA ALA A 311 -27.56 -32.60 50.22
C ALA A 311 -26.47 -33.51 49.63
N ASP A 312 -25.74 -33.06 48.62
CA ASP A 312 -24.66 -33.80 47.95
C ASP A 312 -23.25 -33.39 48.45
N GLY A 313 -23.13 -32.22 49.08
CA GLY A 313 -21.93 -31.70 49.70
C GLY A 313 -21.02 -30.90 48.76
N ASP A 314 -21.56 -30.35 47.68
CA ASP A 314 -20.80 -29.57 46.69
C ASP A 314 -20.43 -28.15 47.18
N GLY A 315 -21.15 -27.63 48.17
CA GLY A 315 -20.99 -26.29 48.75
C GLY A 315 -22.07 -25.27 48.37
N VAL A 316 -23.07 -25.66 47.56
CA VAL A 316 -24.25 -24.89 47.16
C VAL A 316 -25.50 -25.46 47.88
N PRO A 317 -26.26 -24.65 48.64
CA PRO A 317 -27.40 -25.18 49.38
C PRO A 317 -28.59 -25.61 48.51
N ASP A 318 -29.35 -26.62 48.96
CA ASP A 318 -30.56 -27.22 48.34
C ASP A 318 -31.61 -26.21 47.81
N THR A 319 -31.59 -24.97 48.29
CA THR A 319 -32.53 -23.90 47.93
C THR A 319 -32.13 -23.08 46.71
N THR A 320 -30.87 -23.19 46.31
CA THR A 320 -30.21 -22.42 45.23
C THR A 320 -29.50 -23.35 44.24
N ASP A 321 -29.19 -24.57 44.65
CA ASP A 321 -28.69 -25.65 43.81
C ASP A 321 -29.77 -26.12 42.81
N SER A 322 -29.38 -26.15 41.53
CA SER A 322 -30.15 -26.63 40.38
C SER A 322 -29.77 -28.05 39.95
N CYS A 323 -28.67 -28.59 40.48
CA CYS A 323 -27.98 -29.80 40.07
C CYS A 323 -27.80 -30.80 41.24
N SER A 324 -28.83 -31.02 42.04
CA SER A 324 -28.90 -31.75 43.33
C SER A 324 -28.34 -33.19 43.52
N ASP A 325 -27.48 -33.66 42.63
CA ASP A 325 -26.76 -34.93 42.70
C ASP A 325 -25.35 -34.75 42.07
N THR A 326 -24.67 -33.63 42.32
CA THR A 326 -23.39 -33.27 41.69
C THR A 326 -22.25 -34.21 42.09
N PRO A 327 -21.41 -34.70 41.15
CA PRO A 327 -20.38 -35.68 41.47
C PRO A 327 -19.35 -35.18 42.49
N THR A 328 -19.19 -35.93 43.58
CA THR A 328 -18.33 -35.55 44.71
C THR A 328 -16.87 -35.29 44.27
N GLY A 329 -16.44 -34.03 44.41
CA GLY A 329 -15.07 -33.60 44.14
C GLY A 329 -14.86 -32.92 42.79
N GLU A 330 -15.92 -32.79 41.99
CA GLU A 330 -15.94 -31.84 40.87
C GLU A 330 -16.13 -30.40 41.39
N THR A 331 -15.74 -29.42 40.58
CA THR A 331 -15.94 -28.00 40.89
C THR A 331 -17.25 -27.53 40.29
N VAL A 332 -18.02 -26.78 41.07
CA VAL A 332 -19.37 -26.31 40.69
C VAL A 332 -19.40 -24.81 40.44
N ASP A 333 -20.39 -24.37 39.67
CA ASP A 333 -20.71 -22.96 39.48
C ASP A 333 -21.61 -22.40 40.60
N VAL A 334 -22.30 -21.27 40.32
CA VAL A 334 -23.19 -20.62 41.28
C VAL A 334 -24.53 -21.36 41.46
N ASP A 335 -24.91 -22.19 40.49
CA ASP A 335 -26.17 -22.94 40.45
C ASP A 335 -25.98 -24.41 40.89
N GLY A 336 -24.82 -24.78 41.45
CA GLY A 336 -24.52 -26.14 41.92
C GLY A 336 -24.09 -27.11 40.82
N CYS A 337 -23.95 -26.63 39.58
CA CYS A 337 -23.70 -27.49 38.43
C CYS A 337 -22.20 -27.60 38.12
N SER A 338 -21.71 -28.83 37.97
CA SER A 338 -20.36 -29.10 37.49
C SER A 338 -20.29 -29.18 35.95
N PRO A 339 -19.11 -29.02 35.33
CA PRO A 339 -18.95 -29.16 33.87
C PRO A 339 -19.45 -30.50 33.29
N SER A 340 -19.56 -31.57 34.08
CA SER A 340 -20.10 -32.86 33.60
C SER A 340 -21.64 -32.92 33.55
N GLN A 341 -22.32 -31.90 34.08
CA GLN A 341 -23.80 -31.79 34.12
C GLN A 341 -24.33 -30.63 33.26
N ARG A 342 -23.44 -29.74 32.81
CA ARG A 342 -23.75 -28.55 32.00
C ARG A 342 -23.48 -28.82 30.53
N ASP A 343 -24.13 -28.02 29.70
CA ASP A 343 -24.15 -28.02 28.24
C ASP A 343 -24.48 -26.56 27.86
N GLU A 344 -23.44 -25.71 27.77
CA GLU A 344 -23.60 -24.24 27.73
C GLU A 344 -24.18 -23.71 26.40
N ASP A 345 -23.96 -24.40 25.28
CA ASP A 345 -24.50 -24.03 23.96
C ASP A 345 -25.70 -24.87 23.48
N GLY A 346 -25.98 -26.01 24.14
CA GLY A 346 -27.11 -26.87 23.87
C GLY A 346 -26.91 -27.81 22.67
N ASP A 347 -25.68 -28.13 22.30
CA ASP A 347 -25.37 -29.06 21.21
C ASP A 347 -25.62 -30.55 21.59
N GLY A 348 -25.59 -30.86 22.89
CA GLY A 348 -25.82 -32.19 23.47
C GLY A 348 -24.55 -32.92 23.96
N VAL A 349 -23.39 -32.27 23.94
CA VAL A 349 -22.15 -32.65 24.61
C VAL A 349 -22.01 -31.80 25.88
N SER A 350 -21.47 -32.37 26.96
CA SER A 350 -21.30 -31.61 28.22
C SER A 350 -20.03 -30.78 28.20
N ASP A 351 -20.00 -29.63 28.89
CA ASP A 351 -18.82 -28.74 28.99
C ASP A 351 -17.50 -29.44 29.38
N ALA A 352 -17.57 -30.59 30.06
CA ALA A 352 -16.41 -31.41 30.44
C ALA A 352 -15.78 -32.21 29.29
N ASP A 353 -16.56 -32.53 28.26
CA ASP A 353 -16.20 -33.34 27.08
C ASP A 353 -16.23 -32.52 25.77
N ASP A 354 -16.82 -31.32 25.78
CA ASP A 354 -16.87 -30.38 24.64
C ASP A 354 -15.52 -29.65 24.43
N LEU A 355 -15.02 -29.67 23.19
CA LEU A 355 -13.82 -28.97 22.74
C LEU A 355 -14.15 -27.74 21.86
N CYS A 356 -15.40 -27.59 21.44
CA CYS A 356 -15.88 -26.67 20.42
C CYS A 356 -17.00 -25.75 20.97
N LEU A 357 -16.68 -25.04 22.04
CA LEU A 357 -17.58 -24.10 22.75
C LEU A 357 -18.35 -23.17 21.79
N GLY A 358 -19.67 -23.09 21.98
CA GLY A 358 -20.53 -22.16 21.25
C GLY A 358 -21.05 -22.71 19.92
N THR A 359 -21.02 -24.03 19.75
CA THR A 359 -21.58 -24.73 18.60
C THR A 359 -23.08 -24.43 18.46
N PRO A 360 -23.57 -24.07 17.26
CA PRO A 360 -24.97 -23.67 17.11
C PRO A 360 -25.95 -24.78 17.52
N THR A 361 -26.78 -24.48 18.51
CA THR A 361 -27.79 -25.39 19.07
C THR A 361 -28.58 -26.14 17.99
N ALA A 362 -28.65 -27.48 18.11
CA ALA A 362 -29.29 -28.40 17.17
C ALA A 362 -28.63 -28.57 15.78
N THR A 363 -27.35 -28.19 15.62
CA THR A 363 -26.50 -28.81 14.60
C THR A 363 -26.20 -30.28 14.95
N THR A 364 -25.71 -31.06 13.98
CA THR A 364 -25.18 -32.40 14.25
C THR A 364 -23.69 -32.30 14.52
N VAL A 365 -23.29 -32.58 15.75
CA VAL A 365 -21.91 -32.47 16.22
C VAL A 365 -21.18 -33.82 16.23
N ASN A 366 -19.85 -33.78 16.33
CA ASN A 366 -19.02 -34.97 16.52
C ASN A 366 -19.01 -35.41 18.01
N SER A 367 -18.01 -36.20 18.44
CA SER A 367 -17.89 -36.60 19.86
C SER A 367 -17.36 -35.51 20.79
N ASP A 368 -16.85 -34.43 20.21
CA ASP A 368 -16.01 -33.42 20.84
C ASP A 368 -16.72 -32.04 20.78
N GLY A 369 -18.03 -32.05 20.55
CA GLY A 369 -18.92 -30.88 20.41
C GLY A 369 -18.86 -30.15 19.06
N CYS A 370 -17.92 -30.49 18.17
CA CYS A 370 -17.70 -29.69 16.97
C CYS A 370 -18.79 -29.89 15.91
N GLY A 371 -19.46 -28.79 15.53
CA GLY A 371 -20.25 -28.69 14.31
C GLY A 371 -19.36 -28.60 13.06
N SER A 372 -19.91 -28.92 11.89
CA SER A 372 -19.14 -28.97 10.62
C SER A 372 -18.56 -27.63 10.14
N SER A 373 -18.94 -26.51 10.77
CA SER A 373 -18.40 -25.17 10.50
C SER A 373 -17.28 -24.75 11.47
N GLN A 374 -16.91 -25.64 12.40
CA GLN A 374 -15.84 -25.44 13.39
C GLN A 374 -14.79 -26.56 13.28
N LEU A 375 -14.94 -27.46 12.31
CA LEU A 375 -13.90 -28.43 11.98
C LEU A 375 -12.82 -27.71 11.17
N ASP A 376 -11.59 -28.04 11.52
CA ASP A 376 -10.33 -27.65 10.91
C ASP A 376 -9.52 -28.95 10.97
N SER A 377 -9.48 -29.65 9.83
CA SER A 377 -9.15 -31.08 9.77
C SER A 377 -7.65 -31.38 9.67
N ASP A 378 -6.83 -30.41 9.25
CA ASP A 378 -5.36 -30.48 9.25
C ASP A 378 -4.72 -29.53 10.29
N GLY A 379 -5.39 -28.45 10.69
CA GLY A 379 -4.97 -27.55 11.77
C GLY A 379 -4.26 -26.28 11.30
N ASP A 380 -4.46 -25.85 10.04
CA ASP A 380 -3.80 -24.68 9.46
C ASP A 380 -4.38 -23.33 9.97
N GLY A 381 -5.64 -23.35 10.43
CA GLY A 381 -6.37 -22.20 10.96
C GLY A 381 -7.58 -21.76 10.13
N PHE A 382 -7.83 -22.36 8.97
CA PHE A 382 -9.05 -22.24 8.19
C PHE A 382 -9.99 -23.41 8.50
N HIS A 383 -11.30 -23.18 8.43
CA HIS A 383 -12.28 -24.23 8.70
C HIS A 383 -12.63 -25.00 7.42
N ASP A 384 -12.94 -26.31 7.53
CA ASP A 384 -13.28 -27.26 6.45
C ASP A 384 -14.30 -26.74 5.39
N GLY A 385 -15.06 -25.68 5.71
CA GLY A 385 -16.06 -25.07 4.83
C GLY A 385 -15.69 -23.71 4.23
N GLU A 386 -14.56 -23.13 4.63
CA GLU A 386 -13.96 -21.89 4.10
C GLU A 386 -12.59 -22.15 3.43
N ASP A 387 -12.06 -23.36 3.61
CA ASP A 387 -10.81 -23.89 3.07
C ASP A 387 -11.04 -24.69 1.76
N ALA A 388 -10.22 -24.44 0.74
CA ALA A 388 -10.21 -25.17 -0.53
C ALA A 388 -9.60 -26.58 -0.44
N PHE A 389 -8.65 -26.80 0.47
CA PHE A 389 -7.93 -28.06 0.69
C PHE A 389 -7.98 -28.58 2.16
N PRO A 390 -9.15 -28.96 2.72
CA PRO A 390 -9.35 -29.37 4.14
C PRO A 390 -8.60 -30.59 4.71
N ASN A 391 -7.49 -31.01 4.10
CA ASN A 391 -6.61 -32.07 4.60
C ASN A 391 -5.12 -31.81 4.26
N ASP A 392 -4.72 -30.59 3.88
CA ASP A 392 -3.33 -30.21 3.62
C ASP A 392 -2.97 -28.90 4.34
N GLU A 393 -2.22 -29.01 5.45
CA GLU A 393 -1.81 -27.91 6.34
C GLU A 393 -0.99 -26.77 5.70
N ASN A 394 -0.82 -26.80 4.37
CA ASN A 394 -0.03 -25.87 3.58
C ASN A 394 -0.85 -25.13 2.50
N GLU A 395 -2.11 -25.49 2.25
CA GLU A 395 -2.94 -24.90 1.20
C GLU A 395 -4.35 -24.59 1.71
N HIS A 396 -4.89 -23.41 1.41
CA HIS A 396 -6.26 -23.03 1.78
C HIS A 396 -7.00 -22.19 0.73
N ILE A 397 -6.30 -21.67 -0.28
CA ILE A 397 -6.83 -20.90 -1.40
C ILE A 397 -6.57 -21.69 -2.69
N ASP A 398 -7.50 -21.55 -3.64
CA ASP A 398 -7.52 -22.13 -4.99
C ASP A 398 -8.11 -21.02 -5.88
N THR A 399 -7.29 -20.01 -6.22
CA THR A 399 -7.76 -18.73 -6.76
C THR A 399 -8.46 -18.88 -8.12
N ASP A 400 -7.94 -19.73 -9.01
CA ASP A 400 -8.50 -20.01 -10.32
C ASP A 400 -9.51 -21.19 -10.37
N ASN A 401 -9.51 -22.05 -9.34
CA ASN A 401 -10.31 -23.28 -9.19
C ASN A 401 -9.86 -24.45 -10.09
N ASP A 402 -8.55 -24.54 -10.38
CA ASP A 402 -7.86 -25.68 -11.03
C ASP A 402 -7.82 -26.93 -10.11
N GLY A 403 -7.62 -26.71 -8.80
CA GLY A 403 -7.44 -27.77 -7.80
C GLY A 403 -5.98 -28.05 -7.41
N ILE A 404 -5.07 -27.15 -7.75
CA ILE A 404 -3.79 -26.89 -7.06
C ILE A 404 -4.03 -25.66 -6.15
N GLY A 405 -3.31 -25.55 -5.03
CA GLY A 405 -3.46 -24.42 -4.11
C GLY A 405 -2.37 -23.37 -4.31
N ASP A 406 -2.69 -22.11 -4.02
CA ASP A 406 -1.85 -20.94 -4.33
C ASP A 406 -0.40 -20.99 -3.74
N ASN A 407 -0.05 -21.87 -2.79
CA ASN A 407 1.36 -22.03 -2.35
C ASN A 407 2.14 -23.11 -3.12
N ALA A 408 1.46 -23.88 -3.97
CA ALA A 408 1.99 -24.95 -4.81
C ALA A 408 1.70 -24.76 -6.30
N ASP A 409 0.80 -23.86 -6.67
CA ASP A 409 0.71 -23.32 -8.02
C ASP A 409 1.82 -22.30 -8.27
N ASN A 410 1.93 -21.90 -9.53
CA ASN A 410 2.93 -21.02 -10.10
C ASN A 410 2.29 -19.94 -11.00
N ASP A 411 0.96 -20.00 -11.22
CA ASP A 411 0.12 -19.14 -12.07
C ASP A 411 -1.28 -19.08 -11.39
N ASP A 412 -1.33 -18.42 -10.23
CA ASP A 412 -2.45 -18.41 -9.26
C ASP A 412 -3.84 -18.07 -9.86
N ASP A 413 -3.90 -17.31 -10.97
CA ASP A 413 -5.15 -16.91 -11.63
C ASP A 413 -5.36 -17.48 -13.06
N ASN A 414 -4.39 -18.24 -13.56
CA ASN A 414 -4.39 -18.95 -14.85
C ASN A 414 -4.59 -18.03 -16.07
N ASP A 415 -4.09 -16.78 -16.01
CA ASP A 415 -4.02 -15.89 -17.19
C ASP A 415 -2.87 -16.21 -18.15
N GLY A 416 -1.88 -16.97 -17.67
CA GLY A 416 -0.77 -17.54 -18.44
C GLY A 416 0.61 -16.97 -18.12
N TRP A 417 0.71 -16.15 -17.06
CA TRP A 417 1.97 -15.64 -16.52
C TRP A 417 2.31 -16.34 -15.19
N GLU A 418 3.60 -16.63 -14.96
CA GLU A 418 4.00 -17.18 -13.66
C GLU A 418 4.04 -16.07 -12.59
N ASP A 419 3.61 -16.32 -11.35
CA ASP A 419 3.51 -15.29 -10.29
C ASP A 419 4.84 -14.55 -10.08
N THR A 420 5.96 -15.26 -10.27
CA THR A 420 7.31 -14.68 -10.17
C THR A 420 7.62 -13.71 -11.30
N ALA A 421 7.12 -13.93 -12.50
CA ALA A 421 7.20 -12.98 -13.61
C ALA A 421 6.30 -11.78 -13.31
N GLU A 422 5.07 -11.99 -12.85
CA GLU A 422 4.14 -10.91 -12.49
C GLU A 422 4.64 -9.98 -11.39
N ILE A 423 5.31 -10.53 -10.36
CA ILE A 423 5.97 -9.73 -9.32
C ILE A 423 7.03 -8.81 -9.92
N ASP A 424 7.83 -9.30 -10.88
CA ASP A 424 8.84 -8.51 -11.58
C ASP A 424 8.18 -7.50 -12.55
N CYS A 425 7.07 -7.86 -13.19
CA CYS A 425 6.23 -7.00 -14.03
C CYS A 425 5.37 -5.99 -13.24
N SER A 426 5.34 -6.08 -11.91
CA SER A 426 4.49 -5.28 -11.00
C SER A 426 2.97 -5.43 -11.21
N THR A 427 2.52 -6.61 -11.63
CA THR A 427 1.11 -6.99 -11.74
C THR A 427 0.63 -7.77 -10.50
N ASN A 428 -0.55 -8.40 -10.55
CA ASN A 428 -1.16 -9.09 -9.41
C ASN A 428 -1.61 -10.48 -9.83
N SER A 429 -0.87 -11.51 -9.39
CA SER A 429 -1.08 -12.92 -9.74
C SER A 429 -2.39 -13.55 -9.29
N THR A 430 -3.25 -12.80 -8.60
CA THR A 430 -4.55 -13.28 -8.13
C THR A 430 -5.73 -12.56 -8.81
N ASP A 431 -5.49 -11.89 -9.94
CA ASP A 431 -6.53 -11.23 -10.75
C ASP A 431 -6.19 -11.33 -12.24
N VAL A 432 -6.81 -12.32 -12.91
CA VAL A 432 -6.79 -12.66 -14.35
C VAL A 432 -7.04 -11.51 -15.35
N ASN A 433 -7.24 -10.29 -14.86
CA ASN A 433 -7.35 -9.05 -15.64
C ASN A 433 -6.11 -8.14 -15.46
N SER A 434 -5.10 -8.59 -14.71
CA SER A 434 -3.89 -7.87 -14.36
C SER A 434 -2.68 -8.28 -15.21
N ALA A 435 -2.78 -9.31 -16.05
CA ALA A 435 -1.81 -9.73 -17.07
C ALA A 435 -0.77 -8.65 -17.45
N PRO A 436 0.54 -8.95 -17.33
CA PRO A 436 1.60 -8.11 -17.86
C PRO A 436 1.37 -7.67 -19.31
N LEU A 437 1.87 -6.46 -19.61
CA LEU A 437 2.01 -6.03 -21.00
C LEU A 437 3.26 -6.70 -21.59
N ASP A 438 3.06 -7.35 -22.72
CA ASP A 438 4.06 -8.08 -23.49
C ASP A 438 3.75 -7.78 -24.97
N THR A 439 4.51 -6.83 -25.52
CA THR A 439 4.23 -6.19 -26.81
C THR A 439 4.52 -7.10 -28.01
N ASP A 440 5.49 -8.01 -27.92
CA ASP A 440 5.87 -8.94 -29.00
C ASP A 440 5.38 -10.40 -28.82
N SER A 441 4.92 -10.75 -27.62
CA SER A 441 4.48 -12.08 -27.17
C SER A 441 5.61 -13.13 -27.05
N ASP A 442 6.80 -12.75 -26.60
CA ASP A 442 7.93 -13.66 -26.34
C ASP A 442 7.90 -14.32 -24.95
N GLY A 443 7.17 -13.72 -23.99
CA GLY A 443 7.04 -14.19 -22.60
C GLY A 443 7.88 -13.41 -21.58
N VAL A 444 8.50 -12.31 -21.97
CA VAL A 444 9.01 -11.24 -21.09
C VAL A 444 8.07 -10.03 -21.21
N CYS A 445 7.88 -9.28 -20.14
CA CYS A 445 6.99 -8.11 -20.14
C CYS A 445 7.78 -6.81 -20.35
N ASP A 446 7.16 -5.80 -20.99
CA ASP A 446 7.74 -4.51 -21.42
C ASP A 446 8.52 -3.72 -20.32
N ILE A 447 8.35 -4.04 -19.03
CA ILE A 447 9.09 -3.40 -17.92
C ILE A 447 10.40 -4.12 -17.54
N THR A 448 10.58 -5.34 -18.04
CA THR A 448 11.75 -6.20 -17.83
C THR A 448 12.41 -6.68 -19.11
N ASP A 449 11.74 -6.52 -20.26
CA ASP A 449 12.40 -6.60 -21.55
C ASP A 449 13.39 -5.44 -21.72
N ASP A 450 14.31 -5.64 -22.64
CA ASP A 450 15.30 -4.70 -23.11
C ASP A 450 15.03 -4.34 -24.59
N ASP A 451 14.09 -4.99 -25.31
CA ASP A 451 13.74 -4.85 -26.75
C ASP A 451 12.23 -5.15 -26.93
N ASP A 452 11.35 -4.27 -26.40
CA ASP A 452 9.88 -4.45 -26.22
C ASP A 452 9.12 -5.04 -27.44
N ASP A 453 9.62 -4.85 -28.67
CA ASP A 453 8.99 -5.32 -29.90
C ASP A 453 9.79 -6.38 -30.70
N ASN A 454 10.98 -6.75 -30.22
CA ASN A 454 11.92 -7.70 -30.84
C ASN A 454 12.34 -7.34 -32.28
N ASP A 455 12.36 -6.05 -32.68
CA ASP A 455 12.94 -5.63 -33.97
C ASP A 455 14.49 -5.62 -34.00
N GLY A 456 15.12 -5.75 -32.82
CA GLY A 456 16.55 -5.93 -32.63
C GLY A 456 17.28 -4.70 -32.11
N TRP A 457 16.55 -3.73 -31.57
CA TRP A 457 17.07 -2.49 -31.01
C TRP A 457 16.56 -2.30 -29.58
N ASN A 458 17.49 -2.11 -28.65
CA ASN A 458 17.12 -1.97 -27.24
C ASN A 458 16.38 -0.65 -26.96
N ASP A 459 15.38 -0.66 -26.07
CA ASP A 459 14.50 0.50 -25.81
C ASP A 459 15.29 1.75 -25.40
N THR A 460 16.38 1.58 -24.64
CA THR A 460 17.26 2.71 -24.26
C THR A 460 17.91 3.32 -25.49
N VAL A 461 18.33 2.49 -26.46
CA VAL A 461 18.87 2.95 -27.74
C VAL A 461 17.78 3.62 -28.56
N GLU A 462 16.59 3.03 -28.66
CA GLU A 462 15.46 3.61 -29.39
C GLU A 462 15.03 4.98 -28.86
N ILE A 463 14.92 5.13 -27.54
CA ILE A 463 14.64 6.41 -26.88
C ILE A 463 15.73 7.44 -27.23
N ASP A 464 17.01 7.07 -27.17
CA ASP A 464 18.12 7.96 -27.54
C ASP A 464 18.15 8.27 -29.05
N CYS A 465 17.70 7.33 -29.90
CA CYS A 465 17.57 7.47 -31.36
C CYS A 465 16.26 8.16 -31.80
N SER A 466 15.34 8.44 -30.86
CA SER A 466 14.01 9.02 -31.07
C SER A 466 13.04 8.17 -31.91
N THR A 467 13.09 6.86 -31.71
CA THR A 467 12.15 5.87 -32.25
C THR A 467 11.23 5.33 -31.15
N ASN A 468 10.40 4.32 -31.43
CA ASN A 468 9.37 3.83 -30.52
C ASN A 468 9.58 2.32 -30.27
N SER A 469 9.96 1.95 -29.05
CA SER A 469 10.25 0.56 -28.65
C SER A 469 9.10 -0.42 -28.84
N THR A 470 7.86 0.08 -28.99
CA THR A 470 6.64 -0.75 -29.07
C THR A 470 6.04 -0.84 -30.48
N ASP A 471 6.81 -0.58 -31.56
CA ASP A 471 6.36 -0.76 -32.95
C ASP A 471 7.50 -1.22 -33.86
N THR A 472 7.54 -2.54 -34.11
CA THR A 472 8.47 -3.33 -34.97
C THR A 472 8.84 -2.77 -36.37
N ASN A 473 8.23 -1.66 -36.76
CA ASN A 473 8.48 -0.94 -37.99
C ASN A 473 9.25 0.37 -37.74
N SER A 474 9.64 0.64 -36.49
CA SER A 474 10.20 1.89 -36.00
C SER A 474 11.73 1.88 -35.86
N VAL A 475 12.43 0.82 -36.25
CA VAL A 475 13.92 0.73 -36.29
C VAL A 475 14.67 2.07 -36.39
N PRO A 476 15.63 2.33 -35.49
CA PRO A 476 16.63 3.39 -35.63
C PRO A 476 17.32 3.42 -37.01
N PRO A 477 17.53 4.60 -37.61
CA PRO A 477 18.34 4.71 -38.82
C PRO A 477 19.80 4.35 -38.55
N ASP A 478 20.27 3.24 -39.12
CA ASP A 478 21.67 2.79 -39.08
C ASP A 478 22.19 2.65 -40.52
N THR A 479 23.03 3.61 -40.94
CA THR A 479 23.50 3.73 -42.33
C THR A 479 24.53 2.67 -42.74
N ASP A 480 25.33 2.11 -41.82
CA ASP A 480 26.36 1.11 -42.15
C ASP A 480 26.25 -0.25 -41.44
N SER A 481 25.19 -0.41 -40.64
CA SER A 481 24.74 -1.64 -39.98
C SER A 481 25.73 -2.17 -38.95
N ASP A 482 26.24 -1.27 -38.11
CA ASP A 482 27.18 -1.60 -37.03
C ASP A 482 26.53 -1.72 -35.63
N GLY A 483 25.25 -1.38 -35.51
CA GLY A 483 24.47 -1.44 -34.26
C GLY A 483 24.43 -0.14 -33.47
N ILE A 484 24.84 0.98 -34.07
CA ILE A 484 24.71 2.33 -33.52
C ILE A 484 23.95 3.20 -34.51
N CYS A 485 22.88 3.86 -34.06
CA CYS A 485 22.08 4.71 -34.95
C CYS A 485 22.81 6.01 -35.35
N ASP A 486 22.46 6.53 -36.53
CA ASP A 486 23.07 7.70 -37.20
C ASP A 486 23.19 8.98 -36.33
N ILE A 487 22.38 9.11 -35.26
CA ILE A 487 22.38 10.27 -34.35
C ILE A 487 23.32 10.09 -33.13
N LEU A 488 23.65 8.85 -32.78
CA LEU A 488 24.64 8.50 -31.75
C LEU A 488 26.03 8.23 -32.35
N ASP A 489 26.11 7.99 -33.65
CA ASP A 489 27.38 7.79 -34.36
C ASP A 489 28.14 9.10 -34.66
N ASP A 490 29.14 9.39 -33.82
CA ASP A 490 30.13 10.46 -34.00
C ASP A 490 31.13 10.20 -35.16
N ILE A 491 31.15 9.00 -35.78
CA ILE A 491 32.12 8.57 -36.80
C ILE A 491 31.51 8.21 -38.17
N ASN A 492 30.49 8.95 -38.61
CA ASN A 492 29.94 8.93 -39.98
C ASN A 492 31.05 9.07 -41.06
N ASP A 493 31.61 7.93 -41.50
CA ASP A 493 32.69 7.87 -42.49
C ASP A 493 32.72 6.54 -43.28
N ASN A 494 31.53 6.07 -43.68
CA ASN A 494 31.31 5.52 -45.03
C ASN A 494 32.15 4.28 -45.41
N LEU A 495 32.32 3.33 -44.48
CA LEU A 495 33.09 2.11 -44.66
C LEU A 495 32.41 0.88 -44.04
N PRO A 496 31.72 0.03 -44.84
CA PRO A 496 31.23 -1.24 -44.32
C PRO A 496 32.41 -2.08 -43.80
N PRO A 497 32.23 -2.87 -42.72
CA PRO A 497 33.31 -3.59 -42.08
C PRO A 497 34.03 -4.50 -43.09
N PRO A 498 35.38 -4.51 -43.12
CA PRO A 498 36.15 -5.23 -44.14
C PRO A 498 36.12 -6.75 -43.90
N GLY A 499 35.00 -7.37 -44.28
CA GLY A 499 34.83 -8.81 -44.43
C GLY A 499 35.12 -9.62 -43.17
N TYR A 500 34.22 -9.56 -42.17
CA TYR A 500 34.15 -10.62 -41.19
C TYR A 500 33.56 -11.87 -41.86
N GLU A 501 34.45 -12.68 -42.42
CA GLU A 501 34.11 -13.98 -43.00
C GLU A 501 33.54 -14.87 -41.88
N PHE A 502 32.32 -15.40 -42.04
CA PHE A 502 31.77 -16.42 -41.15
C PHE A 502 32.61 -17.71 -41.26
N GLY A 503 33.74 -17.70 -40.56
CA GLY A 503 34.68 -18.79 -40.46
C GLY A 503 34.15 -19.83 -39.50
N ASN A 504 33.49 -20.86 -40.05
CA ASN A 504 33.15 -22.07 -39.30
C ASN A 504 34.36 -22.61 -38.51
N ASN A 505 34.08 -23.06 -37.28
CA ASN A 505 34.91 -23.84 -36.36
C ASN A 505 35.88 -23.06 -35.44
N SER A 506 35.43 -22.84 -34.20
CA SER A 506 36.15 -23.38 -33.04
C SER A 506 35.22 -23.49 -31.82
N GLU A 507 34.95 -24.72 -31.39
CA GLU A 507 34.41 -25.00 -30.06
C GLU A 507 35.46 -24.59 -28.99
N GLU A 508 35.13 -23.67 -28.11
CA GLU A 508 35.71 -23.53 -26.76
C GLU A 508 34.49 -23.30 -25.83
N PRO A 509 34.27 -24.13 -24.80
CA PRO A 509 33.01 -24.13 -24.07
C PRO A 509 32.97 -23.12 -22.90
N GLU A 510 31.80 -22.53 -22.69
CA GLU A 510 31.41 -21.87 -21.44
C GLU A 510 31.62 -22.82 -20.23
N PRO A 511 31.95 -22.30 -19.02
CA PRO A 511 32.24 -23.12 -17.87
C PRO A 511 30.96 -23.74 -17.29
N VAL A 512 30.70 -25.00 -17.63
CA VAL A 512 29.59 -25.79 -17.06
C VAL A 512 29.73 -25.88 -15.53
N ILE A 513 28.90 -25.13 -14.82
CA ILE A 513 28.61 -25.34 -13.41
C ILE A 513 27.60 -26.48 -13.33
N CYS A 514 28.05 -27.67 -12.91
CA CYS A 514 27.14 -28.78 -12.64
C CYS A 514 26.35 -28.51 -11.35
N THR A 515 25.19 -27.87 -11.45
CA THR A 515 24.10 -28.13 -10.50
C THR A 515 23.53 -29.52 -10.77
N THR A 516 23.10 -30.21 -9.72
CA THR A 516 22.55 -31.56 -9.82
C THR A 516 21.07 -31.51 -10.11
N ASP A 517 20.68 -31.55 -11.39
CA ASP A 517 19.50 -32.31 -11.83
C ASP A 517 19.45 -32.49 -13.37
N MET A 518 18.56 -33.40 -13.82
CA MET A 518 18.18 -33.64 -15.22
C MET A 518 19.23 -34.23 -16.20
N CYS A 519 19.51 -35.53 -16.07
CA CYS A 519 19.94 -36.36 -17.20
C CYS A 519 18.74 -37.10 -17.82
N TRP A 520 18.10 -36.57 -18.88
CA TRP A 520 17.08 -37.30 -19.64
C TRP A 520 17.15 -37.10 -21.16
N ASP A 521 17.72 -38.09 -21.86
CA ASP A 521 17.51 -38.34 -23.30
C ASP A 521 17.22 -39.83 -23.52
N GLY A 522 15.94 -40.15 -23.69
CA GLY A 522 15.42 -40.78 -24.92
C GLY A 522 15.90 -42.16 -25.39
N SER A 523 16.88 -42.83 -24.78
CA SER A 523 17.24 -44.21 -25.17
C SER A 523 17.83 -45.09 -24.04
N ASN A 524 17.70 -46.41 -24.17
CA ASN A 524 17.60 -47.32 -23.03
C ASN A 524 18.90 -48.13 -22.72
N ARG A 525 19.34 -48.08 -21.45
CA ARG A 525 20.29 -48.94 -20.68
C ARG A 525 21.81 -48.62 -20.72
N ASP A 526 22.36 -48.13 -19.61
CA ASP A 526 23.08 -48.93 -18.55
C ASP A 526 23.62 -47.98 -17.44
N PRO A 527 23.24 -48.08 -16.14
CA PRO A 527 23.57 -47.05 -15.14
C PRO A 527 24.97 -47.22 -14.50
N ALA A 528 26.03 -47.20 -15.31
CA ALA A 528 27.38 -47.56 -14.87
C ALA A 528 28.52 -46.57 -15.20
N ASP A 529 28.27 -45.45 -15.90
CA ASP A 529 29.35 -44.62 -16.49
C ASP A 529 29.41 -43.15 -16.01
N CYS A 530 28.71 -42.79 -14.92
CA CYS A 530 28.90 -41.50 -14.25
C CYS A 530 30.01 -41.63 -13.18
N SER A 531 31.22 -41.12 -13.45
CA SER A 531 32.34 -41.15 -12.47
C SER A 531 33.37 -40.05 -12.72
N CYS A 532 33.38 -39.02 -11.88
CA CYS A 532 34.46 -38.02 -11.82
C CYS A 532 35.67 -38.54 -11.00
N PRO A 533 36.92 -38.29 -11.44
CA PRO A 533 38.13 -38.80 -10.77
C PRO A 533 38.64 -37.88 -9.62
N PRO A 534 39.40 -38.42 -8.63
CA PRO A 534 39.86 -37.66 -7.46
C PRO A 534 41.28 -37.07 -7.61
N GLU A 535 41.53 -35.92 -6.95
CA GLU A 535 42.85 -35.28 -6.88
C GLU A 535 43.86 -36.00 -5.96
N GLN A 536 45.17 -35.90 -6.28
CA GLN A 536 46.26 -36.19 -5.34
C GLN A 536 47.39 -35.16 -5.36
N SER A 537 47.47 -34.41 -4.26
CA SER A 537 48.66 -33.94 -3.51
C SER A 537 50.04 -33.79 -4.18
N ASN A 538 50.72 -32.67 -3.87
CA ASN A 538 52.11 -32.72 -3.36
C ASN A 538 52.48 -31.49 -2.50
N GLY A 539 53.43 -31.68 -1.58
CA GLY A 539 53.61 -30.82 -0.39
C GLY A 539 54.80 -29.85 -0.33
N THR A 540 54.90 -29.17 0.82
CA THR A 540 55.73 -27.99 1.19
C THR A 540 57.22 -28.29 1.49
N PRO A 541 58.13 -27.27 1.52
CA PRO A 541 58.36 -26.35 2.67
C PRO A 541 58.63 -24.87 2.24
N GLY A 542 58.81 -23.84 3.10
CA GLY A 542 58.69 -23.72 4.57
C GLY A 542 59.69 -22.69 5.18
N PHE A 543 59.29 -21.94 6.24
CA PHE A 543 60.06 -20.92 7.04
C PHE A 543 60.43 -19.58 6.33
N SER A 544 60.43 -18.37 6.94
CA SER A 544 60.04 -17.91 8.29
C SER A 544 59.96 -16.36 8.37
N SER A 545 59.25 -15.86 9.40
CA SER A 545 59.56 -14.66 10.23
C SER A 545 58.93 -13.27 9.96
N ILE A 546 58.39 -12.73 11.08
CA ILE A 546 58.23 -11.32 11.53
C ILE A 546 56.81 -10.70 11.48
N MET A 547 56.24 -10.54 12.69
CA MET A 547 55.43 -9.41 13.26
C MET A 547 54.42 -8.67 12.35
N MET A 548 53.21 -8.30 12.77
CA MET A 548 52.88 -7.64 14.06
C MET A 548 51.36 -7.60 14.33
N PHE A 549 51.00 -7.48 15.61
CA PHE A 549 49.72 -7.03 16.22
C PHE A 549 48.92 -5.94 15.44
N LEU A 550 47.60 -5.74 15.61
CA LEU A 550 46.74 -5.87 16.82
C LEU A 550 45.23 -5.96 16.42
N ALA A 551 44.38 -6.42 17.35
CA ALA A 551 42.91 -6.42 17.23
C ALA A 551 42.25 -5.61 18.38
N ILE A 552 40.91 -5.63 18.43
CA ILE A 552 40.01 -5.21 19.54
C ILE A 552 39.52 -3.75 19.54
N ALA A 553 38.22 -3.60 19.37
CA ALA A 553 37.37 -2.74 20.22
C ALA A 553 35.91 -3.25 20.17
N GLY A 554 35.45 -3.94 21.22
CA GLY A 554 34.06 -4.35 21.39
C GLY A 554 33.69 -4.39 22.87
N ALA A 555 32.47 -3.92 23.19
CA ALA A 555 31.78 -3.94 24.49
C ALA A 555 32.44 -3.25 25.70
N LEU A 556 31.82 -2.16 26.19
CA LEU A 556 31.55 -1.92 27.64
C LEU A 556 30.81 -0.61 27.94
N ILE A 557 29.59 -0.70 28.50
CA ILE A 557 28.81 0.24 29.34
C ILE A 557 27.41 -0.45 29.49
N HIS A 558 26.74 -0.58 30.64
CA HIS A 558 26.90 0.05 31.95
C HIS A 558 26.67 -0.92 33.15
N LEU A 559 26.80 -0.44 34.40
CA LEU A 559 26.94 -1.28 35.61
C LEU A 559 25.61 -1.75 36.27
N LYS A 560 25.68 -2.96 36.85
CA LYS A 560 24.78 -3.47 37.90
C LYS A 560 24.63 -2.52 39.09
N ARG A 561 23.42 -2.43 39.66
CA ARG A 561 23.19 -2.33 41.12
C ARG A 561 21.86 -2.98 41.55
N LYS A 562 21.95 -4.15 42.18
CA LYS A 562 20.89 -4.73 43.03
C LYS A 562 21.57 -5.25 44.30
N THR A 563 21.24 -4.68 45.46
CA THR A 563 21.69 -5.17 46.77
C THR A 563 20.64 -4.88 47.84
N LEU A 564 20.21 -5.91 48.56
CA LEU A 564 19.25 -5.80 49.66
C LEU A 564 19.86 -5.16 50.91
N LYS A 565 19.01 -4.45 51.67
CA LYS A 565 18.75 -4.54 53.13
C LYS A 565 18.53 -3.16 53.77
N ILE A 566 17.32 -2.90 54.27
CA ILE A 566 16.89 -3.19 55.66
C ILE A 566 15.37 -3.37 55.62
#